data_AF-A0A0N9X116-F1
#
_entry.id   AF-A0A0N9X116-F1
#
_cell.length_a   1.000
_cell.length_b   1.000
_cell.length_c   1.000
_cell.angle_alpha   90.00
_cell.angle_beta   90.00
_cell.angle_gamma   90.00
#
_symmetry.space_group_name_H-M   'P 1'
#
loop_
_entity.id
_entity.type
_entity.pdbx_description
1 polymer ?
#
loop_
_entity_poly.entity_id
_entity_poly.type
_entity_poly.pdbx_seq_one_letter_code
_entity_poly.pdbx_strand_id
1 'polypeptide(L)'
;MKKINSLLELHRRWLSQSEGMEAQELDYIDEDLASDSLGGLDNVADSLGMLATYYGIQGEVAISDRDASGWEHVSRSMMYRYWALMLKAKAFSKTSFLQGIKTVPNLTNQLSIAGCLLAGFIVADRRDLAASVADVLAGMLTINGAVDSSYLKQRRFEPFMLWLYSVYSQKNTLPEIKSMDLGIYQNVIDEWTNEQGLAHALEELCRYHLSNADDTGGAWDPEFKYAPFDLLPLEIHAIFQVRQQLGLTAPTVSSPLLSAETAALENLVIISDQLAVRVETAYESFFGL
;
A
#
# COMPACT_ATOMS: atom_id res chain seq x y z
N MET A 1 -5.64 -13.37 -17.10
CA MET A 1 -7.04 -13.85 -17.09
C MET A 1 -7.29 -14.97 -16.09
N LYS A 2 -6.75 -16.20 -16.25
CA LYS A 2 -7.09 -17.31 -15.31
C LYS A 2 -6.82 -16.99 -13.83
N LYS A 3 -5.66 -16.41 -13.50
CA LYS A 3 -5.33 -16.04 -12.10
C LYS A 3 -6.22 -14.91 -11.56
N ILE A 4 -6.40 -13.83 -12.32
CA ILE A 4 -7.29 -12.70 -11.98
C ILE A 4 -8.71 -13.20 -11.66
N ASN A 5 -9.28 -14.04 -12.52
CA ASN A 5 -10.62 -14.59 -12.30
C ASN A 5 -10.69 -15.46 -11.03
N SER A 6 -9.64 -16.23 -10.74
CA SER A 6 -9.57 -17.04 -9.52
C SER A 6 -9.53 -16.19 -8.26
N LEU A 7 -8.79 -15.08 -8.26
CA LEU A 7 -8.75 -14.13 -7.15
C LEU A 7 -10.11 -13.47 -6.94
N LEU A 8 -10.75 -12.98 -8.01
CA LEU A 8 -12.10 -12.42 -7.94
C LEU A 8 -13.14 -13.42 -7.40
N GLU A 9 -13.04 -14.70 -7.75
CA GLU A 9 -13.92 -15.74 -7.18
C GLU A 9 -13.68 -15.95 -5.68
N LEU A 10 -12.42 -15.89 -5.22
CA LEU A 10 -12.09 -15.95 -3.80
C LEU A 10 -12.63 -14.73 -3.05
N HIS A 11 -12.48 -13.54 -3.64
CA HIS A 11 -12.99 -12.27 -3.13
C HIS A 11 -14.50 -12.28 -2.95
N ARG A 12 -15.23 -12.71 -3.98
CA ARG A 12 -16.70 -12.89 -3.90
C ARG A 12 -17.11 -13.88 -2.82
N ARG A 13 -16.39 -15.01 -2.68
CA ARG A 13 -16.67 -15.99 -1.63
C ARG A 13 -16.41 -15.41 -0.24
N TRP A 14 -15.31 -14.71 -0.07
CA TRP A 14 -14.96 -14.08 1.20
C TRP A 14 -15.99 -13.04 1.63
N LEU A 15 -16.45 -12.18 0.70
CA LEU A 15 -17.51 -11.21 0.97
C LEU A 15 -18.81 -11.89 1.43
N SER A 16 -19.20 -13.00 0.78
CA SER A 16 -20.40 -13.76 1.16
C SER A 16 -20.32 -14.40 2.56
N GLN A 17 -19.12 -14.52 3.11
CA GLN A 17 -18.87 -15.10 4.44
C GLN A 17 -18.58 -14.05 5.51
N SER A 18 -18.48 -12.77 5.12
CA SER A 18 -18.08 -11.66 6.00
C SER A 18 -19.25 -10.76 6.40
N GLU A 19 -20.46 -11.32 6.42
CA GLU A 19 -21.66 -10.58 6.82
C GLU A 19 -21.54 -10.10 8.28
N GLY A 20 -21.84 -8.81 8.51
CA GLY A 20 -21.75 -8.19 9.84
C GLY A 20 -20.34 -7.76 10.28
N MET A 21 -19.29 -8.12 9.53
CA MET A 21 -17.90 -7.75 9.86
C MET A 21 -17.73 -6.23 9.95
N GLU A 22 -18.27 -5.48 8.99
CA GLU A 22 -18.16 -4.02 8.97
C GLU A 22 -18.72 -3.38 10.25
N ALA A 23 -19.94 -3.75 10.64
CA ALA A 23 -20.58 -3.23 11.84
C ALA A 23 -19.78 -3.60 13.10
N GLN A 24 -19.31 -4.84 13.18
CA GLN A 24 -18.52 -5.32 14.31
C GLN A 24 -17.20 -4.55 14.47
N GLU A 25 -16.45 -4.33 13.38
CA GLU A 25 -15.20 -3.59 13.44
C GLU A 25 -15.41 -2.11 13.76
N LEU A 26 -16.53 -1.51 13.30
CA LEU A 26 -16.90 -0.15 13.68
C LEU A 26 -17.22 -0.02 15.17
N ASP A 27 -17.92 -0.99 15.76
CA ASP A 27 -18.20 -1.03 17.19
C ASP A 27 -16.90 -1.13 18.00
N TYR A 28 -15.95 -1.97 17.59
CA TYR A 28 -14.64 -2.06 18.24
C TYR A 28 -13.84 -0.75 18.16
N ILE A 29 -13.83 -0.09 17.00
CA ILE A 29 -13.16 1.20 16.85
C ILE A 29 -13.77 2.25 17.79
N ASP A 30 -15.10 2.28 17.94
CA ASP A 30 -15.77 3.21 18.85
C ASP A 30 -15.37 2.97 20.32
N GLU A 31 -15.32 1.71 20.75
CA GLU A 31 -14.87 1.32 22.09
C GLU A 31 -13.39 1.67 22.34
N ASP A 32 -12.52 1.34 21.39
CA ASP A 32 -11.07 1.53 21.54
C ASP A 32 -10.66 3.00 21.47
N LEU A 33 -11.31 3.81 20.62
CA LEU A 33 -11.10 5.27 20.59
C LEU A 33 -11.53 5.93 21.90
N ALA A 34 -12.59 5.42 22.55
CA ALA A 34 -13.04 5.93 23.84
C ALA A 34 -12.06 5.61 24.99
N SER A 35 -11.18 4.63 24.83
CA SER A 35 -10.18 4.27 25.85
C SER A 35 -9.06 5.31 26.02
N ASP A 36 -8.84 6.17 25.02
CA ASP A 36 -7.77 7.17 24.96
C ASP A 36 -6.40 6.63 25.41
N SER A 37 -6.04 5.45 24.88
CA SER A 37 -4.84 4.72 25.29
C SER A 37 -4.03 4.25 24.09
N LEU A 38 -2.72 4.07 24.29
CA LEU A 38 -1.85 3.53 23.24
C LEU A 38 -2.30 2.12 22.80
N GLY A 39 -2.83 1.32 23.74
CA GLY A 39 -3.38 0.00 23.43
C GLY A 39 -4.65 0.10 22.58
N GLY A 40 -5.57 1.00 22.92
CA GLY A 40 -6.77 1.25 22.12
C GLY A 40 -6.41 1.73 20.71
N LEU A 41 -5.48 2.68 20.56
CA LEU A 41 -5.02 3.11 19.24
C LEU A 41 -4.35 2.00 18.42
N ASP A 42 -3.67 1.06 19.08
CA ASP A 42 -3.10 -0.11 18.42
C ASP A 42 -4.20 -1.06 17.91
N ASN A 43 -5.25 -1.27 18.71
CA ASN A 43 -6.42 -2.06 18.31
C ASN A 43 -7.21 -1.39 17.17
N VAL A 44 -7.41 -0.06 17.22
CA VAL A 44 -8.02 0.71 16.13
C VAL A 44 -7.27 0.47 14.82
N ALA A 45 -5.94 0.44 14.85
CA ALA A 45 -5.15 0.15 13.66
C ALA A 45 -5.41 -1.26 13.10
N ASP A 46 -5.66 -2.25 13.96
CA ASP A 46 -5.98 -3.62 13.53
C ASP A 46 -7.40 -3.69 12.91
N SER A 47 -8.40 -3.08 13.54
CA SER A 47 -9.76 -2.98 12.99
C SER A 47 -9.81 -2.21 11.67
N LEU A 48 -9.04 -1.13 11.54
CA LEU A 48 -8.87 -0.43 10.25
C LEU A 48 -8.23 -1.33 9.19
N GLY A 49 -7.31 -2.21 9.57
CA GLY A 49 -6.73 -3.21 8.67
C GLY A 49 -7.77 -4.22 8.14
N MET A 50 -8.71 -4.63 9.00
CA MET A 50 -9.83 -5.51 8.64
C MET A 50 -10.81 -4.80 7.71
N LEU A 51 -11.27 -3.60 8.09
CA LEU A 51 -12.16 -2.78 7.24
C LEU A 51 -11.51 -2.43 5.91
N ALA A 52 -10.21 -2.12 5.90
CA ALA A 52 -9.47 -1.90 4.66
C ALA A 52 -9.52 -3.10 3.74
N THR A 53 -9.34 -4.31 4.27
CA THR A 53 -9.42 -5.54 3.49
C THR A 53 -10.84 -5.74 2.95
N TYR A 54 -11.86 -5.53 3.79
CA TYR A 54 -13.25 -5.60 3.39
C TYR A 54 -13.58 -4.68 2.21
N TYR A 55 -13.28 -3.38 2.33
CA TYR A 55 -13.55 -2.41 1.28
C TYR A 55 -12.63 -2.57 0.06
N GLY A 56 -11.40 -3.05 0.24
CA GLY A 56 -10.51 -3.34 -0.89
C GLY A 56 -11.11 -4.41 -1.78
N ILE A 57 -11.55 -5.52 -1.17
CA ILE A 57 -12.20 -6.64 -1.85
C ILE A 57 -13.52 -6.21 -2.52
N GLN A 58 -14.35 -5.42 -1.81
CA GLN A 58 -15.57 -4.85 -2.41
C GLN A 58 -15.26 -4.00 -3.64
N GLY A 59 -14.23 -3.15 -3.55
CA GLY A 59 -13.81 -2.27 -4.61
C GLY A 59 -13.39 -3.00 -5.88
N GLU A 60 -12.55 -4.02 -5.74
CA GLU A 60 -12.09 -4.81 -6.89
C GLU A 60 -13.22 -5.61 -7.55
N VAL A 61 -14.11 -6.20 -6.76
CA VAL A 61 -15.28 -6.92 -7.30
C VAL A 61 -16.19 -5.95 -8.05
N ALA A 62 -16.48 -4.78 -7.47
CA ALA A 62 -17.30 -3.76 -8.09
C ALA A 62 -16.67 -3.23 -9.40
N ILE A 63 -15.36 -2.93 -9.42
CA ILE A 63 -14.64 -2.52 -10.64
C ILE A 63 -14.72 -3.61 -11.71
N SER A 64 -14.51 -4.88 -11.34
CA SER A 64 -14.64 -6.02 -12.26
C SER A 64 -16.06 -6.15 -12.81
N ASP A 65 -17.07 -5.81 -12.02
CA ASP A 65 -18.49 -5.83 -12.40
C ASP A 65 -18.95 -4.52 -13.07
N ARG A 66 -18.01 -3.59 -13.33
CA ARG A 66 -18.21 -2.27 -13.96
C ARG A 66 -19.15 -1.37 -13.17
N ASP A 67 -19.16 -1.52 -11.86
CA ASP A 67 -19.82 -0.62 -10.93
C ASP A 67 -18.86 0.50 -10.51
N ALA A 68 -19.28 1.74 -10.74
CA ALA A 68 -18.52 2.95 -10.43
C ALA A 68 -18.25 3.12 -8.92
N SER A 69 -19.08 2.53 -8.05
CA SER A 69 -18.89 2.54 -6.59
C SER A 69 -17.57 1.90 -6.17
N GLY A 70 -16.99 1.03 -7.00
CA GLY A 70 -15.76 0.31 -6.69
C GLY A 70 -14.58 1.22 -6.37
N TRP A 71 -14.47 2.37 -7.04
CA TRP A 71 -13.39 3.34 -6.77
C TRP A 71 -13.53 4.05 -5.42
N GLU A 72 -14.77 4.27 -4.94
CA GLU A 72 -15.01 4.80 -3.60
C GLU A 72 -14.56 3.80 -2.53
N HIS A 73 -14.87 2.52 -2.73
CA HIS A 73 -14.42 1.44 -1.85
C HIS A 73 -12.89 1.30 -1.83
N VAL A 74 -12.23 1.39 -3.00
CA VAL A 74 -10.76 1.43 -3.11
C VAL A 74 -10.19 2.63 -2.33
N SER A 75 -10.76 3.83 -2.50
CA SER A 75 -10.35 5.02 -1.74
C SER A 75 -10.46 4.80 -0.23
N ARG A 76 -11.60 4.29 0.24
CA ARG A 76 -11.84 4.01 1.67
C ARG A 76 -10.84 3.00 2.21
N SER A 77 -10.61 1.92 1.47
CA SER A 77 -9.61 0.91 1.82
C SER A 77 -8.22 1.53 2.01
N MET A 78 -7.75 2.31 1.03
CA MET A 78 -6.44 2.95 1.09
C MET A 78 -6.33 3.93 2.26
N MET A 79 -7.37 4.72 2.54
CA MET A 79 -7.37 5.64 3.68
C MET A 79 -7.31 4.91 5.03
N TYR A 80 -7.99 3.77 5.16
CA TYR A 80 -7.94 2.98 6.39
C TYR A 80 -6.59 2.31 6.58
N ARG A 81 -5.98 1.77 5.50
CA ARG A 81 -4.59 1.26 5.56
C ARG A 81 -3.60 2.38 5.90
N TYR A 82 -3.81 3.59 5.38
CA TYR A 82 -2.98 4.75 5.71
C TYR A 82 -3.04 5.07 7.21
N TRP A 83 -4.23 5.18 7.78
CA TRP A 83 -4.36 5.50 9.20
C TRP A 83 -3.86 4.37 10.10
N ALA A 84 -4.11 3.11 9.74
CA ALA A 84 -3.50 1.96 10.43
C ALA A 84 -1.96 2.06 10.42
N LEU A 85 -1.37 2.35 9.26
CA LEU A 85 0.07 2.53 9.11
C LEU A 85 0.60 3.68 9.99
N MET A 86 -0.07 4.84 9.99
CA MET A 86 0.33 6.00 10.81
C MET A 86 0.29 5.69 12.30
N LEU A 87 -0.77 5.03 12.77
CA LEU A 87 -0.92 4.60 14.17
C LEU A 87 0.19 3.63 14.56
N LYS A 88 0.41 2.56 13.80
CA LYS A 88 1.47 1.57 14.09
C LYS A 88 2.87 2.20 14.06
N ALA A 89 3.17 3.04 13.05
CA ALA A 89 4.46 3.71 12.93
C ALA A 89 4.74 4.66 14.10
N LYS A 90 3.73 5.42 14.53
CA LYS A 90 3.85 6.33 15.68
C LYS A 90 3.95 5.58 16.99
N ALA A 91 3.16 4.52 17.19
CA ALA A 91 3.26 3.64 18.35
C ALA A 91 4.67 3.03 18.45
N PHE A 92 5.22 2.52 17.35
CA PHE A 92 6.60 2.04 17.29
C PHE A 92 7.59 3.15 17.68
N SER A 93 7.50 4.34 17.08
CA SER A 93 8.39 5.48 17.38
C SER A 93 8.36 5.86 18.86
N LYS A 94 7.19 5.79 19.51
CA LYS A 94 7.02 6.13 20.93
C LYS A 94 7.39 5.01 21.90
N THR A 95 7.65 3.80 21.40
CA THR A 95 7.93 2.63 22.27
C THR A 95 9.24 1.92 21.94
N SER A 96 9.88 2.22 20.81
CA SER A 96 11.11 1.56 20.34
C SER A 96 12.27 1.64 21.35
N PHE A 97 12.35 2.70 22.15
CA PHE A 97 13.35 2.82 23.22
C PHE A 97 13.21 1.77 24.34
N LEU A 98 12.08 1.07 24.41
CA LEU A 98 11.81 -0.01 25.38
C LEU A 98 12.22 -1.39 24.84
N GLN A 99 12.73 -1.47 23.60
CA GLN A 99 13.28 -2.71 23.05
C GLN A 99 14.40 -3.25 23.96
N GLY A 100 14.35 -4.55 24.25
CA GLY A 100 15.25 -5.21 25.20
C GLY A 100 14.76 -5.20 26.65
N ILE A 101 13.73 -4.40 26.97
CA ILE A 101 13.05 -4.39 28.28
C ILE A 101 11.68 -5.08 28.18
N LYS A 102 10.95 -4.83 27.09
CA LYS A 102 9.68 -5.49 26.78
C LYS A 102 9.56 -5.76 25.29
N THR A 103 8.64 -6.64 24.93
CA THR A 103 8.27 -6.85 23.53
C THR A 103 7.60 -5.59 22.99
N VAL A 104 8.18 -5.03 21.95
CA VAL A 104 7.62 -3.90 21.18
C VAL A 104 7.41 -4.42 19.76
N PRO A 105 6.18 -4.45 19.25
CA PRO A 105 5.92 -4.84 17.86
C PRO A 105 6.76 -3.99 16.91
N ASN A 106 7.41 -4.63 15.95
CA ASN A 106 8.09 -3.93 14.87
C ASN A 106 7.11 -3.69 13.70
N LEU A 107 7.58 -3.04 12.64
CA LEU A 107 6.80 -2.64 11.49
C LEU A 107 6.96 -3.59 10.29
N THR A 108 7.48 -4.80 10.49
CA THR A 108 7.76 -5.76 9.40
C THR A 108 6.52 -6.02 8.54
N ASN A 109 5.37 -6.28 9.19
CA ASN A 109 4.10 -6.57 8.51
C ASN A 109 3.47 -5.34 7.82
N GLN A 110 4.04 -4.15 8.01
CA GLN A 110 3.54 -2.90 7.43
C GLN A 110 4.37 -2.45 6.23
N LEU A 111 5.50 -3.13 5.95
CA LEU A 111 6.46 -2.70 4.94
C LEU A 111 5.84 -2.70 3.53
N SER A 112 5.25 -3.82 3.11
CA SER A 112 4.59 -3.93 1.79
C SER A 112 3.42 -2.95 1.65
N ILE A 113 2.63 -2.79 2.73
CA ILE A 113 1.47 -1.88 2.76
C ILE A 113 1.92 -0.44 2.53
N ALA A 114 3.00 -0.01 3.17
CA ALA A 114 3.57 1.32 2.96
C ALA A 114 4.03 1.52 1.51
N GLY A 115 4.68 0.53 0.90
CA GLY A 115 5.05 0.57 -0.53
C GLY A 115 3.84 0.71 -1.46
N CYS A 116 2.79 -0.09 -1.22
CA CYS A 116 1.55 -0.06 -2.02
C CYS A 116 0.77 1.25 -1.86
N LEU A 117 0.67 1.77 -0.63
CA LEU A 117 0.06 3.08 -0.37
C LEU A 117 0.81 4.21 -1.05
N LEU A 118 2.15 4.19 -1.00
CA LEU A 118 2.97 5.18 -1.68
C LEU A 118 2.69 5.17 -3.19
N ALA A 119 2.59 3.99 -3.80
CA ALA A 119 2.22 3.85 -5.20
C ALA A 119 0.84 4.46 -5.50
N GLY A 120 -0.17 4.09 -4.72
CA GLY A 120 -1.53 4.60 -4.90
C GLY A 120 -1.65 6.11 -4.69
N PHE A 121 -0.92 6.70 -3.73
CA PHE A 121 -0.91 8.15 -3.53
C PHE A 121 -0.13 8.92 -4.59
N ILE A 122 0.88 8.31 -5.22
CA ILE A 122 1.50 8.85 -6.42
C ILE A 122 0.48 8.86 -7.57
N VAL A 123 -0.22 7.75 -7.82
CA VAL A 123 -1.25 7.64 -8.86
C VAL A 123 -2.32 8.73 -8.68
N ALA A 124 -2.83 8.91 -7.47
CA ALA A 124 -3.86 9.90 -7.16
C ALA A 124 -3.33 11.35 -7.01
N ASP A 125 -2.03 11.59 -7.24
CA ASP A 125 -1.32 12.86 -7.03
C ASP A 125 -1.54 13.49 -5.63
N ARG A 126 -1.78 12.66 -4.60
CA ARG A 126 -1.92 13.07 -3.18
C ARG A 126 -0.55 13.26 -2.55
N ARG A 127 0.11 14.37 -2.90
CA ARG A 127 1.48 14.71 -2.45
C ARG A 127 1.65 14.74 -0.93
N ASP A 128 0.62 15.18 -0.23
CA ASP A 128 0.56 15.23 1.23
C ASP A 128 0.67 13.81 1.84
N LEU A 129 -0.21 12.91 1.43
CA LEU A 129 -0.23 11.52 1.91
C LEU A 129 1.00 10.74 1.44
N ALA A 130 1.41 10.93 0.19
CA ALA A 130 2.63 10.32 -0.36
C ALA A 130 3.86 10.72 0.44
N ALA A 131 3.96 11.99 0.87
CA ALA A 131 5.07 12.44 1.70
C ALA A 131 5.08 11.77 3.08
N SER A 132 3.93 11.71 3.77
CA SER A 132 3.82 11.03 5.07
C SER A 132 4.20 9.55 4.98
N VAL A 133 3.70 8.84 3.95
CA VAL A 133 4.04 7.42 3.76
C VAL A 133 5.51 7.23 3.39
N ALA A 134 6.07 8.08 2.53
CA ALA A 134 7.49 8.02 2.18
C ALA A 134 8.39 8.24 3.40
N ASP A 135 8.05 9.15 4.30
CA ASP A 135 8.81 9.40 5.53
C ASP A 135 8.76 8.17 6.47
N VAL A 136 7.58 7.58 6.65
CA VAL A 136 7.42 6.34 7.44
C VAL A 136 8.19 5.18 6.81
N LEU A 137 8.10 5.01 5.50
CA LEU A 137 8.79 3.95 4.77
C LEU A 137 10.31 4.12 4.84
N ALA A 138 10.82 5.35 4.70
CA ALA A 138 12.23 5.67 4.92
C ALA A 138 12.68 5.30 6.35
N GLY A 139 11.86 5.59 7.36
CA GLY A 139 12.09 5.16 8.74
C GLY A 139 12.16 3.64 8.88
N MET A 140 11.26 2.89 8.24
CA MET A 140 11.29 1.42 8.25
C MET A 140 12.59 0.84 7.66
N LEU A 141 13.15 1.47 6.62
CA LEU A 141 14.39 1.00 5.99
C LEU A 141 15.66 1.38 6.76
N THR A 142 15.63 2.46 7.56
CA THR A 142 16.84 3.07 8.14
C THR A 142 16.95 2.94 9.66
N ILE A 143 15.83 2.81 10.38
CA ILE A 143 15.82 2.70 11.84
C ILE A 143 16.04 1.25 12.25
N ASN A 144 17.10 1.00 13.02
CA ASN A 144 17.39 -0.32 13.57
C ASN A 144 16.20 -0.87 14.37
N GLY A 145 15.81 -2.12 14.07
CA GLY A 145 14.71 -2.80 14.75
C GLY A 145 13.31 -2.36 14.31
N ALA A 146 13.19 -1.43 13.35
CA ALA A 146 11.89 -1.08 12.75
C ALA A 146 11.35 -2.21 11.87
N VAL A 147 12.22 -2.89 11.12
CA VAL A 147 11.88 -4.08 10.35
C VAL A 147 12.88 -5.19 10.70
N ASP A 148 12.41 -6.43 10.70
CA ASP A 148 13.29 -7.59 10.81
C ASP A 148 14.37 -7.55 9.72
N SER A 149 15.64 -7.64 10.12
CA SER A 149 16.76 -7.48 9.19
C SER A 149 16.85 -8.59 8.13
N SER A 150 16.37 -9.80 8.43
CA SER A 150 16.38 -10.93 7.51
C SER A 150 15.26 -10.80 6.48
N TYR A 151 14.11 -10.26 6.90
CA TYR A 151 13.01 -9.87 6.03
C TYR A 151 13.46 -8.75 5.09
N LEU A 152 13.97 -7.64 5.64
CA LEU A 152 14.37 -6.45 4.88
C LEU A 152 15.40 -6.74 3.78
N LYS A 153 16.37 -7.62 4.04
CA LYS A 153 17.41 -8.01 3.05
C LYS A 153 16.86 -8.60 1.76
N GLN A 154 15.65 -9.17 1.79
CA GLN A 154 15.02 -9.82 0.65
C GLN A 154 14.08 -8.88 -0.11
N ARG A 155 13.81 -7.69 0.45
CA ARG A 155 12.86 -6.74 -0.11
C ARG A 155 13.47 -5.90 -1.23
N ARG A 156 12.68 -5.69 -2.27
CA ARG A 156 13.08 -5.02 -3.53
C ARG A 156 12.09 -3.93 -3.92
N PHE A 157 10.80 -4.22 -3.70
CA PHE A 157 9.69 -3.34 -4.01
C PHE A 157 9.73 -2.01 -3.24
N GLU A 158 9.91 -2.06 -1.92
CA GLU A 158 9.80 -0.86 -1.07
C GLU A 158 10.93 0.15 -1.29
N PRO A 159 12.21 -0.27 -1.40
CA PRO A 159 13.27 0.64 -1.81
C PRO A 159 13.03 1.23 -3.22
N PHE A 160 12.49 0.45 -4.17
CA PHE A 160 12.11 0.97 -5.47
C PHE A 160 11.02 2.03 -5.38
N MET A 161 10.00 1.85 -4.53
CA MET A 161 8.93 2.84 -4.36
C MET A 161 9.45 4.17 -3.79
N LEU A 162 10.43 4.13 -2.89
CA LEU A 162 11.09 5.36 -2.43
C LEU A 162 11.96 6.00 -3.51
N TRP A 163 12.62 5.21 -4.37
CA TRP A 163 13.28 5.76 -5.56
C TRP A 163 12.27 6.46 -6.46
N LEU A 164 11.14 5.81 -6.79
CA LEU A 164 10.10 6.39 -7.64
C LEU A 164 9.51 7.66 -7.02
N TYR A 165 9.29 7.67 -5.70
CA TYR A 165 8.86 8.87 -4.98
C TYR A 165 9.89 10.01 -5.05
N SER A 166 11.19 9.71 -5.04
CA SER A 166 12.22 10.75 -5.21
C SER A 166 12.15 11.41 -6.58
N VAL A 167 11.84 10.63 -7.64
CA VAL A 167 11.60 11.14 -8.99
C VAL A 167 10.32 11.98 -9.03
N TYR A 168 9.21 11.45 -8.48
CA TYR A 168 7.91 12.13 -8.37
C TYR A 168 7.97 13.49 -7.63
N SER A 169 8.72 13.53 -6.53
CA SER A 169 8.86 14.71 -5.69
C SER A 169 10.00 15.64 -6.13
N GLN A 170 10.75 15.26 -7.17
CA GLN A 170 11.96 15.97 -7.64
C GLN A 170 12.97 16.22 -6.51
N LYS A 171 13.06 15.27 -5.57
CA LYS A 171 14.02 15.28 -4.45
C LYS A 171 15.12 14.26 -4.72
N ASN A 172 16.21 14.38 -3.96
CA ASN A 172 17.27 13.38 -3.99
C ASN A 172 16.77 12.06 -3.40
N THR A 173 17.09 10.95 -4.07
CA THR A 173 16.93 9.61 -3.52
C THR A 173 17.78 9.44 -2.26
N LEU A 174 17.28 8.69 -1.28
CA LEU A 174 18.04 8.31 -0.10
C LEU A 174 19.35 7.60 -0.52
N PRO A 175 20.51 7.97 0.05
CA PRO A 175 21.78 7.34 -0.26
C PRO A 175 21.77 5.81 -0.09
N GLU A 176 21.04 5.31 0.90
CA GLU A 176 20.91 3.90 1.23
C GLU A 176 20.34 3.11 0.04
N ILE A 177 19.30 3.64 -0.61
CA ILE A 177 18.62 2.99 -1.75
C ILE A 177 19.58 2.79 -2.92
N LYS A 178 20.50 3.74 -3.17
CA LYS A 178 21.46 3.65 -4.29
C LYS A 178 22.39 2.43 -4.21
N SER A 179 22.54 1.85 -3.02
CA SER A 179 23.38 0.68 -2.77
C SER A 179 22.58 -0.62 -2.65
N MET A 180 21.26 -0.55 -2.65
CA MET A 180 20.40 -1.73 -2.51
C MET A 180 20.25 -2.46 -3.84
N ASP A 181 20.20 -3.78 -3.77
CA ASP A 181 19.72 -4.59 -4.87
C ASP A 181 18.21 -4.35 -5.02
N LEU A 182 17.79 -3.85 -6.19
CA LEU A 182 16.39 -3.61 -6.53
C LEU A 182 15.78 -4.74 -7.38
N GLY A 183 16.56 -5.78 -7.69
CA GLY A 183 16.12 -6.94 -8.46
C GLY A 183 15.50 -6.53 -9.79
N ILE A 184 14.32 -7.08 -10.10
CA ILE A 184 13.58 -6.78 -11.34
C ILE A 184 13.25 -5.29 -11.51
N TYR A 185 13.17 -4.52 -10.41
CA TYR A 185 12.86 -3.10 -10.47
C TYR A 185 14.05 -2.27 -10.95
N GLN A 186 15.28 -2.81 -10.93
CA GLN A 186 16.45 -2.15 -11.49
C GLN A 186 16.29 -1.89 -12.99
N ASN A 187 15.68 -2.82 -13.73
CA ASN A 187 15.44 -2.67 -15.16
C ASN A 187 14.55 -1.46 -15.48
N VAL A 188 13.59 -1.11 -14.61
CA VAL A 188 12.76 0.09 -14.78
C VAL A 188 13.59 1.37 -14.67
N ILE A 189 14.55 1.39 -13.75
CA ILE A 189 15.44 2.53 -13.54
C ILE A 189 16.40 2.68 -14.72
N ASP A 190 17.01 1.56 -15.13
CA ASP A 190 18.00 1.54 -16.21
C ASP A 190 17.38 1.93 -17.56
N GLU A 191 16.16 1.47 -17.81
CA GLU A 191 15.41 1.76 -19.04
C GLU A 191 14.52 3.01 -18.91
N TRP A 192 14.66 3.82 -17.86
CA TRP A 192 13.75 4.94 -17.57
C TRP A 192 13.62 5.94 -18.74
N THR A 193 14.63 6.12 -19.58
CA THR A 193 14.55 7.01 -20.76
C THR A 193 14.35 6.27 -22.08
N ASN A 194 14.39 4.93 -22.07
CA ASN A 194 14.23 4.09 -23.25
C ASN A 194 12.83 3.45 -23.27
N GLU A 195 11.94 3.98 -24.11
CA GLU A 195 10.54 3.56 -24.17
C GLU A 195 10.36 2.06 -24.43
N GLN A 196 11.12 1.49 -25.36
CA GLN A 196 10.99 0.06 -25.72
C GLN A 196 11.56 -0.86 -24.63
N GLY A 197 12.69 -0.49 -24.04
CA GLY A 197 13.26 -1.23 -22.91
C GLY A 197 12.33 -1.19 -21.69
N LEU A 198 11.75 -0.03 -21.41
CA LEU A 198 10.80 0.15 -20.33
C LEU A 198 9.52 -0.65 -20.55
N ALA A 199 8.99 -0.71 -21.77
CA ALA A 199 7.83 -1.55 -22.08
C ALA A 199 8.07 -3.01 -21.66
N HIS A 200 9.24 -3.55 -21.98
CA HIS A 200 9.62 -4.91 -21.59
C HIS A 200 9.73 -5.08 -20.07
N ALA A 201 10.37 -4.13 -19.39
CA ALA A 201 10.48 -4.14 -17.93
C ALA A 201 9.10 -4.10 -17.24
N LEU A 202 8.15 -3.32 -17.77
CA LEU A 202 6.80 -3.24 -17.21
C LEU A 202 5.96 -4.51 -17.48
N GLU A 203 6.17 -5.20 -18.59
CA GLU A 203 5.58 -6.53 -18.82
C GLU A 203 6.11 -7.57 -17.82
N GLU A 204 7.40 -7.48 -17.46
CA GLU A 204 7.99 -8.28 -16.39
C GLU A 204 7.39 -7.95 -15.02
N LEU A 205 7.23 -6.66 -14.70
CA LEU A 205 6.57 -6.23 -13.47
C LEU A 205 5.12 -6.72 -13.38
N CYS A 206 4.35 -6.67 -14.47
CA CYS A 206 2.99 -7.23 -14.48
C CYS A 206 2.97 -8.73 -14.11
N ARG A 207 3.94 -9.51 -14.61
CA ARG A 207 4.06 -10.93 -14.29
C ARG A 207 4.50 -11.13 -12.83
N TYR A 208 5.42 -10.30 -12.35
CA TYR A 208 5.86 -10.32 -10.97
C TYR A 208 4.73 -9.99 -10.00
N HIS A 209 3.97 -8.94 -10.26
CA HIS A 209 2.80 -8.54 -9.48
C HIS A 209 1.85 -9.72 -9.30
N LEU A 210 1.40 -10.32 -10.42
CA LEU A 210 0.52 -11.49 -10.35
C LEU A 210 1.14 -12.66 -9.59
N SER A 211 2.46 -12.84 -9.63
CA SER A 211 3.13 -13.92 -8.90
C SER A 211 3.17 -13.66 -7.39
N ASN A 212 3.09 -12.40 -6.97
CA ASN A 212 3.15 -11.93 -5.59
C ASN A 212 1.85 -11.29 -5.07
N ALA A 213 0.73 -11.56 -5.76
CA ALA A 213 -0.60 -11.08 -5.41
C ALA A 213 -1.38 -12.02 -4.48
N ASP A 214 -0.86 -13.22 -4.19
CA ASP A 214 -1.56 -14.22 -3.37
C ASP A 214 -0.57 -14.95 -2.48
N ASP A 215 -0.99 -15.24 -1.25
CA ASP A 215 -0.23 -16.00 -0.27
C ASP A 215 -0.63 -17.47 -0.35
N THR A 216 0.08 -18.23 -1.18
CA THR A 216 -0.13 -19.67 -1.33
C THR A 216 0.49 -20.49 -0.17
N GLY A 217 0.92 -19.82 0.90
CA GLY A 217 1.70 -20.39 1.99
C GLY A 217 3.19 -20.55 1.63
N GLY A 218 4.03 -20.59 2.66
CA GLY A 218 5.47 -20.72 2.53
C GLY A 218 6.23 -19.74 3.42
N ALA A 219 7.52 -19.55 3.13
CA ALA A 219 8.38 -18.60 3.84
C ALA A 219 8.37 -17.20 3.22
N TRP A 220 7.88 -17.07 1.99
CA TRP A 220 7.79 -15.79 1.28
C TRP A 220 6.49 -15.08 1.62
N ASP A 221 6.57 -13.80 1.93
CA ASP A 221 5.43 -12.93 2.21
C ASP A 221 5.17 -12.01 0.99
N PRO A 222 4.15 -12.30 0.17
CA PRO A 222 3.90 -11.59 -1.07
C PRO A 222 3.56 -10.11 -0.83
N GLU A 223 4.12 -9.23 -1.66
CA GLU A 223 4.00 -7.77 -1.46
C GLU A 223 2.59 -7.25 -1.67
N PHE A 224 1.86 -7.87 -2.60
CA PHE A 224 0.60 -7.34 -3.10
C PHE A 224 -0.61 -8.09 -2.56
N LYS A 225 -0.44 -9.04 -1.62
CA LYS A 225 -1.50 -9.97 -1.16
C LYS A 225 -2.75 -9.35 -0.54
N TYR A 226 -2.76 -8.04 -0.34
CA TYR A 226 -3.84 -7.34 0.34
C TYR A 226 -4.61 -6.47 -0.65
N ALA A 227 -5.91 -6.73 -0.78
CA ALA A 227 -6.79 -5.87 -1.56
C ALA A 227 -6.74 -4.40 -1.08
N PRO A 228 -6.78 -3.43 -2.01
CA PRO A 228 -7.03 -3.61 -3.44
C PRO A 228 -5.74 -3.79 -4.28
N PHE A 229 -4.62 -4.11 -3.64
CA PHE A 229 -3.31 -4.12 -4.28
C PHE A 229 -3.00 -5.42 -5.00
N ASP A 230 -3.76 -6.50 -4.81
CA ASP A 230 -3.53 -7.78 -5.46
C ASP A 230 -4.07 -7.82 -6.90
N LEU A 231 -5.10 -7.02 -7.21
CA LEU A 231 -5.62 -6.87 -8.57
C LEU A 231 -5.37 -5.49 -9.19
N LEU A 232 -5.11 -4.45 -8.39
CA LEU A 232 -4.74 -3.13 -8.91
C LEU A 232 -3.21 -2.94 -8.87
N PRO A 233 -2.51 -2.93 -10.03
CA PRO A 233 -1.06 -2.79 -10.09
C PRO A 233 -0.63 -1.32 -9.94
N LEU A 234 -0.92 -0.72 -8.78
CA LEU A 234 -0.70 0.70 -8.52
C LEU A 234 0.76 1.11 -8.68
N GLU A 235 1.73 0.21 -8.47
CA GLU A 235 3.14 0.45 -8.70
C GLU A 235 3.49 0.69 -10.17
N ILE A 236 2.80 -0.01 -11.08
CA ILE A 236 2.97 0.16 -12.52
C ILE A 236 2.33 1.48 -12.97
N HIS A 237 1.16 1.78 -12.43
CA HIS A 237 0.48 3.04 -12.73
C HIS A 237 1.18 4.26 -12.12
N ALA A 238 1.82 4.11 -10.96
CA ALA A 238 2.68 5.15 -10.39
C ALA A 238 3.84 5.47 -11.34
N ILE A 239 4.44 4.47 -11.99
CA ILE A 239 5.47 4.69 -13.02
C ILE A 239 4.90 5.52 -14.18
N PHE A 240 3.73 5.16 -14.71
CA PHE A 240 3.09 5.93 -15.78
C PHE A 240 2.82 7.38 -15.36
N GLN A 241 2.29 7.58 -14.15
CA GLN A 241 1.99 8.90 -13.60
C GLN A 241 3.24 9.77 -13.49
N VAL A 242 4.33 9.23 -12.91
CA VAL A 242 5.58 9.98 -12.76
C VAL A 242 6.18 10.34 -14.12
N ARG A 243 6.12 9.42 -15.10
CA ARG A 243 6.59 9.71 -16.46
C ARG A 243 5.79 10.82 -17.12
N GLN A 244 4.47 10.76 -17.01
CA GLN A 244 3.59 11.78 -17.55
C GLN A 244 3.90 13.16 -16.96
N GLN A 245 4.15 13.24 -15.64
CA GLN A 245 4.55 14.48 -14.97
C GLN A 245 5.90 15.04 -15.48
N LEU A 246 6.81 14.17 -15.92
CA LEU A 246 8.09 14.55 -16.52
C LEU A 246 7.99 14.83 -18.03
N GLY A 247 6.80 14.75 -18.63
CA GLY A 247 6.61 14.90 -20.07
C GLY A 247 7.19 13.76 -20.91
N LEU A 248 7.41 12.59 -20.29
CA LEU A 248 7.89 11.39 -20.98
C LEU A 248 6.71 10.56 -21.52
N THR A 249 6.89 9.97 -22.70
CA THR A 249 5.89 9.06 -23.29
C THR A 249 5.68 7.83 -22.39
N ALA A 250 4.42 7.47 -22.14
CA ALA A 250 4.09 6.21 -21.49
C ALA A 250 4.22 5.06 -22.50
N PRO A 251 5.02 4.02 -22.20
CA PRO A 251 5.15 2.88 -23.11
C PRO A 251 3.82 2.11 -23.20
N THR A 252 3.57 1.49 -24.35
CA THR A 252 2.44 0.56 -24.50
C THR A 252 2.82 -0.80 -23.91
N VAL A 253 2.06 -1.28 -22.93
CA VAL A 253 2.30 -2.54 -22.22
C VAL A 253 1.12 -3.46 -22.42
N SER A 254 1.33 -4.66 -22.97
CA SER A 254 0.26 -5.63 -23.21
C SER A 254 0.12 -6.59 -22.03
N SER A 255 -0.69 -6.23 -21.04
CA SER A 255 -0.95 -7.07 -19.87
C SER A 255 -2.44 -7.14 -19.51
N PRO A 256 -2.98 -8.32 -19.15
CA PRO A 256 -4.34 -8.43 -18.62
C PRO A 256 -4.59 -7.62 -17.35
N LEU A 257 -3.54 -7.30 -16.57
CA LEU A 257 -3.66 -6.44 -15.39
C LEU A 257 -3.91 -4.97 -15.74
N LEU A 258 -3.58 -4.55 -16.96
CA LEU A 258 -3.73 -3.18 -17.44
C LEU A 258 -4.90 -3.05 -18.42
N SER A 259 -5.90 -3.93 -18.30
CA SER A 259 -7.15 -3.86 -19.06
C SER A 259 -7.92 -2.58 -18.77
N ALA A 260 -8.84 -2.18 -19.66
CA ALA A 260 -9.57 -0.91 -19.55
C ALA A 260 -10.30 -0.73 -18.20
N GLU A 261 -10.81 -1.80 -17.59
CA GLU A 261 -11.50 -1.75 -16.30
C GLU A 261 -10.55 -1.38 -15.13
N THR A 262 -9.36 -1.98 -15.09
CA THR A 262 -8.34 -1.69 -14.06
C THR A 262 -7.49 -0.46 -14.39
N ALA A 263 -7.46 -0.06 -15.66
CA ALA A 263 -6.71 1.10 -16.15
C ALA A 263 -7.45 2.44 -15.96
N ALA A 264 -8.74 2.43 -15.58
CA ALA A 264 -9.57 3.62 -15.38
C ALA A 264 -9.25 4.37 -14.06
N LEU A 265 -7.96 4.53 -13.76
CA LEU A 265 -7.45 5.11 -12.52
C LEU A 265 -7.67 6.62 -12.41
N GLU A 266 -8.07 7.29 -13.48
CA GLU A 266 -8.61 8.65 -13.40
C GLU A 266 -9.80 8.77 -12.44
N ASN A 267 -10.46 7.66 -12.11
CA ASN A 267 -11.54 7.60 -11.13
C ASN A 267 -11.06 7.38 -9.69
N LEU A 268 -9.77 7.07 -9.47
CA LEU A 268 -9.22 6.92 -8.13
C LEU A 268 -9.03 8.30 -7.48
N VAL A 269 -10.01 8.70 -6.70
CA VAL A 269 -9.96 9.92 -5.89
C VAL A 269 -9.89 9.52 -4.42
N ILE A 270 -8.77 9.84 -3.77
CA ILE A 270 -8.55 9.52 -2.35
C ILE A 270 -9.20 10.58 -1.48
N ILE A 271 -10.21 10.19 -0.70
CA ILE A 271 -11.01 11.07 0.15
C ILE A 271 -11.11 10.47 1.55
N SER A 272 -10.94 11.32 2.58
CA SER A 272 -11.21 10.96 3.98
C SER A 272 -12.71 10.96 4.24
N ASP A 273 -13.25 9.85 4.73
CA ASP A 273 -14.61 9.79 5.25
C ASP A 273 -14.68 10.18 6.73
N GLN A 274 -15.87 10.09 7.33
CA GLN A 274 -16.07 10.45 8.73
C GLN A 274 -15.23 9.61 9.70
N LEU A 275 -15.00 8.33 9.42
CA LEU A 275 -14.20 7.47 10.27
C LEU A 275 -12.73 7.87 10.20
N ALA A 276 -12.20 8.09 8.99
CA ALA A 276 -10.83 8.55 8.79
C ALA A 276 -10.56 9.88 9.52
N VAL A 277 -11.49 10.83 9.46
CA VAL A 277 -11.39 12.13 10.18
C VAL A 277 -11.41 11.94 11.70
N ARG A 278 -12.24 11.02 12.22
CA ARG A 278 -12.28 10.72 13.67
C ARG A 278 -10.95 10.11 14.14
N VAL A 279 -10.39 9.19 13.36
CA VAL A 279 -9.10 8.55 13.67
C VAL A 279 -7.97 9.57 13.62
N GLU A 280 -7.95 10.43 12.60
CA GLU A 280 -7.01 11.56 12.50
C GLU A 280 -7.04 12.43 13.76
N THR A 281 -8.25 12.84 14.17
CA THR A 281 -8.43 13.68 15.36
C THR A 281 -7.92 13.00 16.63
N ALA A 282 -8.20 11.71 16.80
CA ALA A 282 -7.71 10.93 17.93
C ALA A 282 -6.17 10.79 17.91
N TYR A 283 -5.61 10.55 16.72
CA TYR A 283 -4.16 10.47 16.51
C TYR A 283 -3.45 11.77 16.89
N GLU A 284 -3.94 12.91 16.41
CA GLU A 284 -3.38 14.23 16.71
C GLU A 284 -3.50 14.55 18.21
N SER A 285 -4.68 14.32 18.80
CA SER A 285 -4.94 14.54 20.22
C SER A 285 -4.02 13.72 21.12
N PHE A 286 -3.88 12.42 20.84
CA PHE A 286 -3.10 11.51 21.69
C PHE A 286 -1.59 11.74 21.57
N PHE A 287 -1.09 12.00 20.36
CA PHE A 287 0.36 12.13 20.13
C PHE A 287 0.90 13.58 20.17
N GLY A 288 0.03 14.58 20.27
CA GLY A 288 0.37 15.99 20.44
C GLY A 288 1.07 16.60 19.22
N LEU A 289 0.43 16.50 18.05
CA LEU A 289 0.84 17.16 16.82
C LEU A 289 0.16 18.52 16.64
#